data_AF-A0A2N2G8I1-F1
#
_entry.id   AF-A0A2N2G8I1-F1
#
_cell.length_a   1.000
_cell.length_b   1.000
_cell.length_c   1.000
_cell.angle_alpha   90.00
_cell.angle_beta   90.00
_cell.angle_gamma   90.00
#
_symmetry.space_group_name_H-M   'P 1'
#
loop_
_entity.id
_entity.type
_entity.pdbx_description
1 polymer ?
#
loop_
_entity_poly.entity_id
_entity_poly.type
_entity_poly.pdbx_seq_one_letter_code
_entity_poly.pdbx_strand_id
1 'polypeptide(L)'
;MVAGLLAGWYVFAPPQQQSVPEAGQPAVSFRESGPEERGVRQPALPQGTPDQPQIAEGLAGKLAAAFPAGNGLEHARNATVFIKTPWGSGSGFFVTPNGYIITNRHVVEFDAAQLKEFKGKADKLANDLERDRRNREMLHKQLAGIRDPGVRRQVEEELQRRQEAYEKYSAMHKEIVGVQSLKMSDRADLALLSVDCYNAPFIRGTTDSRRFGQGQKVYSIGSPMGLRHTVTGGIISGYREHKGRKFIQTDAPINPGNSGGPLIDEQGGLIGINTMVLRDAQGIGFAVPFEEVKTEFGQYLGGL
;
A
#
# COMPACT_ATOMS: atom_id res chain seq x y z
N MET A 1 -36.34 1.95 2.26
CA MET A 1 -36.40 0.51 1.95
C MET A 1 -35.29 0.21 0.95
N VAL A 2 -34.29 -0.58 1.40
CA VAL A 2 -33.50 -1.61 0.67
C VAL A 2 -32.91 -1.22 -0.71
N ALA A 3 -31.60 -0.93 -0.75
CA ALA A 3 -30.49 -1.71 -1.37
C ALA A 3 -30.46 -1.70 -2.91
N GLY A 4 -29.35 -1.56 -3.62
CA GLY A 4 -27.93 -1.68 -3.35
C GLY A 4 -27.29 -2.15 -4.65
N LEU A 5 -26.38 -1.38 -5.25
CA LEU A 5 -25.59 -1.81 -6.41
C LEU A 5 -24.19 -1.18 -6.30
N LEU A 6 -23.31 -1.92 -5.63
CA LEU A 6 -21.88 -1.67 -5.53
C LEU A 6 -21.20 -2.31 -6.75
N ALA A 7 -20.78 -1.50 -7.72
CA ALA A 7 -19.86 -1.95 -8.77
C ALA A 7 -18.42 -1.62 -8.33
N GLY A 8 -17.69 -2.65 -7.91
CA GLY A 8 -16.26 -2.59 -7.61
C GLY A 8 -15.42 -2.69 -8.89
N TRP A 9 -14.35 -1.90 -8.96
CA TRP A 9 -13.44 -1.77 -10.09
C TRP A 9 -12.22 -2.71 -9.88
N TYR A 10 -11.81 -3.51 -10.87
CA TYR A 10 -10.76 -4.56 -10.77
C TYR A 10 -9.91 -4.65 -12.04
N VAL A 11 -8.60 -4.97 -12.00
CA VAL A 11 -7.86 -5.47 -13.20
C VAL A 11 -6.87 -6.57 -12.82
N PHE A 12 -6.85 -7.67 -13.59
CA PHE A 12 -5.87 -8.76 -13.58
C PHE A 12 -5.04 -8.79 -14.87
N ALA A 13 -3.84 -9.38 -14.80
CA ALA A 13 -3.01 -9.77 -15.95
C ALA A 13 -3.24 -11.25 -16.33
N PRO A 14 -3.07 -11.66 -17.60
CA PRO A 14 -3.22 -13.05 -18.03
C PRO A 14 -2.01 -13.93 -17.63
N PRO A 15 -2.18 -15.27 -17.56
CA PRO A 15 -1.11 -16.15 -17.12
C PRO A 15 -0.07 -16.34 -18.24
N GLN A 16 1.21 -16.04 -17.94
CA GLN A 16 2.33 -16.71 -18.58
C GLN A 16 3.08 -17.57 -17.55
N GLN A 17 3.68 -18.63 -18.08
CA GLN A 17 4.13 -19.84 -17.38
C GLN A 17 5.10 -19.61 -16.22
N GLN A 18 4.77 -20.30 -15.11
CA GLN A 18 5.58 -20.80 -13.99
C GLN A 18 6.93 -20.14 -13.62
N SER A 19 6.98 -19.60 -12.40
CA SER A 19 8.00 -19.96 -11.40
C SER A 19 7.58 -19.59 -9.97
N VAL A 20 7.51 -20.63 -9.10
CA VAL A 20 7.68 -20.71 -7.61
C VAL A 20 6.74 -19.89 -6.69
N PRO A 21 6.23 -20.46 -5.56
CA PRO A 21 5.20 -19.82 -4.73
C PRO A 21 5.80 -18.88 -3.68
N GLU A 22 5.30 -17.65 -3.63
CA GLU A 22 5.61 -16.68 -2.59
C GLU A 22 4.40 -16.54 -1.66
N ALA A 23 4.66 -16.63 -0.35
CA ALA A 23 3.65 -16.61 0.71
C ALA A 23 2.91 -15.26 0.73
N GLY A 24 1.59 -15.35 0.91
CA GLY A 24 0.65 -14.23 0.83
C GLY A 24 0.96 -13.08 1.79
N GLN A 25 0.57 -11.87 1.36
CA GLN A 25 0.37 -10.69 2.20
C GLN A 25 -0.03 -9.46 1.37
N PRO A 26 -0.71 -8.47 1.97
CA PRO A 26 -1.65 -7.62 1.25
C PRO A 26 -1.03 -6.42 0.50
N ALA A 27 -1.70 -5.97 -0.57
CA ALA A 27 -1.37 -4.79 -1.38
C ALA A 27 -2.59 -3.84 -1.45
N VAL A 28 -2.38 -2.52 -1.41
CA VAL A 28 -3.44 -1.52 -1.17
C VAL A 28 -3.75 -0.71 -2.45
N SER A 29 -5.02 -0.40 -2.76
CA SER A 29 -5.44 0.39 -3.96
C SER A 29 -6.61 1.37 -3.73
N PHE A 30 -6.73 2.40 -4.58
CA PHE A 30 -7.42 3.70 -4.34
C PHE A 30 -8.94 3.79 -4.64
N ARG A 31 -9.69 4.54 -3.81
CA ARG A 31 -11.04 5.10 -4.11
C ARG A 31 -11.12 6.60 -3.77
N GLU A 32 -11.81 7.38 -4.60
CA GLU A 32 -12.21 8.78 -4.32
C GLU A 32 -13.71 8.88 -4.03
N SER A 33 -14.09 9.80 -3.14
CA SER A 33 -15.47 10.17 -2.82
C SER A 33 -15.74 11.63 -3.21
N GLY A 34 -16.89 11.85 -3.87
CA GLY A 34 -17.53 13.16 -4.09
C GLY A 34 -18.61 13.45 -3.02
N PRO A 35 -19.23 14.64 -3.04
CA PRO A 35 -19.35 15.47 -1.85
C PRO A 35 -20.66 15.25 -1.07
N GLU A 36 -20.55 15.13 0.25
CA GLU A 36 -21.59 15.58 1.18
C GLU A 36 -20.93 16.20 2.42
N GLU A 37 -21.16 17.49 2.61
CA GLU A 37 -20.97 18.19 3.87
C GLU A 37 -21.88 17.59 4.94
N ARG A 38 -21.30 16.94 5.95
CA ARG A 38 -21.93 16.80 7.26
C ARG A 38 -20.85 16.85 8.32
N GLY A 39 -20.94 17.86 9.20
CA GLY A 39 -19.94 18.18 10.22
C GLY A 39 -19.47 16.95 10.99
N VAL A 40 -18.19 16.66 10.86
CA VAL A 40 -17.51 15.59 11.59
C VAL A 40 -17.42 16.01 13.05
N ARG A 41 -18.25 15.42 13.92
CA ARG A 41 -17.93 15.40 15.36
C ARG A 41 -16.71 14.52 15.54
N GLN A 42 -15.59 15.11 15.98
CA GLN A 42 -14.45 14.38 16.50
C GLN A 42 -14.93 13.45 17.63
N PRO A 43 -14.66 12.13 17.58
CA PRO A 43 -14.76 11.31 18.78
C PRO A 43 -13.66 11.78 19.73
N ALA A 44 -14.05 12.14 20.96
CA ALA A 44 -13.10 12.51 21.99
C ALA A 44 -12.11 11.36 22.26
N LEU A 45 -10.83 11.69 22.39
CA LEU A 45 -9.78 10.76 22.79
C LEU A 45 -10.16 10.06 24.12
N PRO A 46 -10.10 8.73 24.21
CA PRO A 46 -9.98 8.08 25.50
C PRO A 46 -8.61 8.45 26.08
N GLN A 47 -8.61 9.26 27.12
CA GLN A 47 -7.44 9.49 27.97
C GLN A 47 -7.22 8.18 28.76
N GLY A 48 -6.30 7.34 28.29
CA GLY A 48 -6.01 6.03 28.88
C GLY A 48 -4.53 5.87 29.19
N THR A 49 -4.25 5.56 30.46
CA THR A 49 -2.97 5.21 31.09
C THR A 49 -2.32 3.92 30.49
N PRO A 50 -1.02 3.66 30.74
CA PRO A 50 -0.17 2.73 29.96
C PRO A 50 -0.36 1.23 30.22
N ASP A 51 -1.59 0.76 30.48
CA ASP A 51 -1.89 -0.66 30.59
C ASP A 51 -3.22 -0.94 29.89
N GLN A 52 -3.22 -1.49 28.67
CA GLN A 52 -4.41 -2.20 28.16
C GLN A 52 -4.20 -3.11 26.94
N PRO A 53 -4.79 -4.33 26.94
CA PRO A 53 -4.77 -5.35 25.87
C PRO A 53 -5.33 -4.93 24.48
N GLN A 54 -5.84 -3.71 24.32
CA GLN A 54 -6.34 -3.20 23.04
C GLN A 54 -5.25 -3.01 21.97
N ILE A 55 -3.99 -2.84 22.38
CA ILE A 55 -2.86 -2.73 21.44
C ILE A 55 -2.66 -4.06 20.69
N ALA A 56 -2.93 -5.19 21.34
CA ALA A 56 -2.72 -6.53 20.80
C ALA A 56 -3.77 -6.95 19.74
N GLU A 57 -4.97 -6.35 19.74
CA GLU A 57 -6.06 -6.75 18.83
C GLU A 57 -6.03 -6.05 17.46
N GLY A 58 -5.34 -4.90 17.36
CA GLY A 58 -5.23 -4.10 16.15
C GLY A 58 -4.19 -4.59 15.13
N LEU A 59 -4.04 -3.86 14.02
CA LEU A 59 -3.05 -4.21 12.97
C LEU A 59 -1.62 -4.27 13.53
N ALA A 60 -1.27 -3.35 14.43
CA ALA A 60 0.02 -3.35 15.12
C ALA A 60 0.26 -4.63 15.93
N GLY A 61 -0.73 -5.09 16.70
CA GLY A 61 -0.63 -6.31 17.49
C GLY A 61 -0.49 -7.57 16.64
N LYS A 62 -1.27 -7.68 15.56
CA LYS A 62 -1.17 -8.78 14.59
C LYS A 62 0.20 -8.82 13.92
N LEU A 63 0.73 -7.66 13.52
CA LEU A 63 2.07 -7.56 12.93
C LEU A 63 3.16 -7.84 13.96
N ALA A 64 3.04 -7.38 15.20
CA ALA A 64 4.04 -7.67 16.24
C ALA A 64 4.12 -9.16 16.59
N ALA A 65 3.01 -9.90 16.50
CA ALA A 65 2.99 -11.35 16.71
C ALA A 65 3.71 -12.11 15.57
N ALA A 66 3.53 -11.68 14.33
CA ALA A 66 4.18 -12.30 13.16
C ALA A 66 5.63 -11.83 12.96
N PHE A 67 5.89 -10.57 13.29
CA PHE A 67 7.14 -9.85 13.09
C PHE A 67 7.48 -9.03 14.34
N PRO A 68 8.07 -9.65 15.37
CA PRO A 68 8.52 -8.93 16.56
C PRO A 68 9.45 -7.77 16.19
N ALA A 69 9.35 -6.68 16.96
CA ALA A 69 10.20 -5.50 16.84
C ALA A 69 10.86 -5.19 18.19
N GLY A 70 12.18 -5.33 18.26
CA GLY A 70 12.99 -5.04 19.44
C GLY A 70 13.70 -3.67 19.39
N ASN A 71 13.68 -2.99 18.23
CA ASN A 71 14.34 -1.70 18.05
C ASN A 71 13.50 -0.76 17.14
N GLY A 72 13.91 0.51 17.05
CA GLY A 72 13.18 1.52 16.26
C GLY A 72 13.11 1.23 14.76
N LEU A 73 14.15 0.60 14.21
CA LEU A 73 14.21 0.22 12.81
C LEU A 73 13.22 -0.90 12.46
N GLU A 74 13.08 -1.89 13.34
CA GLU A 74 12.09 -2.96 13.19
C GLU A 74 10.66 -2.46 13.39
N HIS A 75 10.44 -1.46 14.25
CA HIS A 75 9.15 -0.77 14.34
C HIS A 75 8.83 -0.03 13.03
N ALA A 76 9.79 0.71 12.49
CA ALA A 76 9.63 1.42 11.22
C ALA A 76 9.40 0.45 10.04
N ARG A 77 10.06 -0.71 10.04
CA ARG A 77 9.80 -1.83 9.12
C ARG A 77 8.34 -2.26 9.19
N ASN A 78 7.82 -2.51 10.39
CA ASN A 78 6.43 -2.96 10.58
C ASN A 78 5.39 -1.89 10.18
N ALA A 79 5.76 -0.61 10.24
CA ALA A 79 4.93 0.50 9.76
C ALA A 79 5.01 0.73 8.25
N THR A 80 5.95 0.11 7.55
CA THR A 80 6.15 0.26 6.10
C THR A 80 5.26 -0.71 5.33
N VAL A 81 4.59 -0.19 4.30
CA VAL A 81 3.68 -0.94 3.44
C VAL A 81 4.19 -1.02 2.01
N PHE A 82 3.80 -2.07 1.30
CA PHE A 82 3.97 -2.18 -0.14
C PHE A 82 2.73 -1.61 -0.85
N ILE A 83 2.95 -0.72 -1.82
CA ILE A 83 1.90 -0.13 -2.63
C ILE A 83 2.03 -0.70 -4.03
N LYS A 84 0.93 -1.27 -4.54
CA LYS A 84 0.85 -1.80 -5.89
C LYS A 84 -0.22 -1.03 -6.63
N THR A 85 0.16 -0.43 -7.74
CA THR A 85 -0.75 0.22 -8.67
C THR A 85 -0.78 -0.54 -9.99
N PRO A 86 -1.78 -0.32 -10.85
CA PRO A 86 -1.83 -0.96 -12.16
C PRO A 86 -0.65 -0.61 -13.08
N TRP A 87 -0.01 0.54 -12.84
CA TRP A 87 1.10 1.06 -13.62
C TRP A 87 2.47 0.89 -12.95
N GLY A 88 2.53 0.40 -11.70
CA GLY A 88 3.79 0.25 -11.01
C GLY A 88 3.66 -0.23 -9.57
N SER A 89 4.74 -0.07 -8.83
CA SER A 89 4.78 -0.37 -7.40
C SER A 89 5.74 0.55 -6.68
N GLY A 90 5.56 0.66 -5.37
CA GLY A 90 6.38 1.45 -4.49
C GLY A 90 6.16 1.05 -3.03
N SER A 91 6.64 1.88 -2.14
CA SER A 91 6.44 1.77 -0.71
C SER A 91 5.64 2.95 -0.18
N GLY A 92 5.02 2.75 0.97
CA GLY A 92 4.52 3.82 1.81
C GLY A 92 4.75 3.44 3.26
N PHE A 93 4.33 4.26 4.19
CA PHE A 93 4.35 3.91 5.60
C PHE A 93 3.26 4.65 6.36
N PHE A 94 2.76 4.00 7.41
CA PHE A 94 1.81 4.60 8.32
C PHE A 94 2.47 5.71 9.13
N VAL A 95 1.83 6.87 9.16
CA VAL A 95 2.25 8.04 9.95
C VAL A 95 1.36 8.27 11.16
N THR A 96 0.22 7.57 11.23
CA THR A 96 -0.73 7.65 12.34
C THR A 96 -1.32 6.27 12.64
N PRO A 97 -1.81 6.05 13.87
CA PRO A 97 -2.45 4.79 14.25
C PRO A 97 -3.85 4.58 13.63
N ASN A 98 -4.48 5.62 13.07
CA ASN A 98 -5.80 5.56 12.42
C ASN A 98 -5.72 5.35 10.89
N GLY A 99 -4.58 4.88 10.38
CA GLY A 99 -4.49 4.40 9.01
C GLY A 99 -4.12 5.43 7.95
N TYR A 100 -3.52 6.57 8.32
CA TYR A 100 -2.92 7.46 7.32
C TYR A 100 -1.54 6.94 6.91
N ILE A 101 -1.35 6.85 5.60
CA ILE A 101 -0.12 6.39 4.94
C ILE A 101 0.44 7.52 4.09
N ILE A 102 1.76 7.72 4.15
CA ILE A 102 2.50 8.59 3.23
C ILE A 102 3.21 7.73 2.18
N THR A 103 3.23 8.23 0.95
CA THR A 103 4.04 7.70 -0.16
C THR A 103 4.39 8.84 -1.14
N ASN A 104 5.04 8.54 -2.26
CA ASN A 104 5.25 9.51 -3.33
C ASN A 104 4.03 9.67 -4.23
N ARG A 105 3.90 10.84 -4.84
CA ARG A 105 2.88 11.13 -5.84
C ARG A 105 3.06 10.23 -7.06
N HIS A 106 4.26 10.09 -7.60
CA HIS A 106 4.49 9.29 -8.81
C HIS A 106 4.17 7.79 -8.66
N VAL A 107 4.10 7.28 -7.42
CA VAL A 107 3.70 5.88 -7.16
C VAL A 107 2.20 5.69 -7.43
N VAL A 108 1.40 6.73 -7.16
CA VAL A 108 -0.08 6.67 -7.10
C VAL A 108 -0.76 7.57 -8.13
N GLU A 109 -0.02 8.45 -8.78
CA GLU A 109 -0.49 9.31 -9.85
C GLU A 109 -0.80 8.47 -11.08
N PHE A 110 -1.91 8.83 -11.72
CA PHE A 110 -2.39 8.22 -12.95
C PHE A 110 -2.67 9.32 -13.98
N ASP A 111 -2.38 9.05 -15.24
CA ASP A 111 -2.82 9.90 -16.34
C ASP A 111 -4.20 9.45 -16.88
N ALA A 112 -4.80 10.30 -17.71
CA ALA A 112 -6.12 10.04 -18.29
C ALA A 112 -6.15 8.82 -19.22
N ALA A 113 -5.05 8.50 -19.88
CA ALA A 113 -4.94 7.36 -20.78
C ALA A 113 -4.83 6.05 -19.97
N GLN A 114 -3.98 6.03 -18.94
CA GLN A 114 -3.84 4.93 -17.99
C GLN A 114 -5.16 4.62 -17.29
N LEU A 115 -5.88 5.66 -16.84
CA LEU A 115 -7.19 5.49 -16.22
C LEU A 115 -8.20 4.89 -17.20
N LYS A 116 -8.22 5.35 -18.46
CA LYS A 116 -9.12 4.83 -19.49
C LYS A 116 -8.81 3.38 -19.84
N GLU A 117 -7.53 3.04 -20.02
CA GLU A 117 -7.09 1.68 -20.31
C GLU A 117 -7.43 0.74 -19.16
N PHE A 118 -7.14 1.16 -17.93
CA PHE A 118 -7.45 0.39 -16.73
C PHE A 118 -8.96 0.16 -16.58
N LYS A 119 -9.78 1.21 -16.73
CA LYS A 119 -11.25 1.07 -16.70
C LYS A 119 -11.75 0.10 -17.76
N GLY A 120 -11.23 0.19 -18.99
CA GLY A 120 -11.60 -0.74 -20.06
C GLY A 120 -11.23 -2.19 -19.75
N LYS A 121 -10.04 -2.43 -19.19
CA LYS A 121 -9.62 -3.76 -18.71
C LYS A 121 -10.53 -4.26 -17.57
N ALA A 122 -10.95 -3.35 -16.70
CA ALA A 122 -11.79 -3.67 -15.56
C ALA A 122 -13.20 -4.08 -15.94
N ASP A 123 -13.82 -3.31 -16.83
CA ASP A 123 -15.15 -3.60 -17.34
C ASP A 123 -15.16 -4.93 -18.10
N LYS A 124 -14.12 -5.19 -18.90
CA LYS A 124 -13.98 -6.46 -19.61
C LYS A 124 -13.88 -7.65 -18.64
N LEU A 125 -13.03 -7.54 -17.62
CA LEU A 125 -12.86 -8.58 -16.62
C LEU A 125 -14.15 -8.84 -15.83
N ALA A 126 -14.86 -7.79 -15.42
CA ALA A 126 -16.14 -7.92 -14.72
C ALA A 126 -17.16 -8.69 -15.57
N ASN A 127 -17.25 -8.36 -16.85
CA ASN A 127 -18.10 -9.06 -17.81
C ASN A 127 -17.68 -10.53 -17.99
N ASP A 128 -16.38 -10.81 -18.07
CA ASP A 128 -15.87 -12.17 -18.21
C ASP A 128 -16.17 -13.02 -16.96
N LEU A 129 -16.04 -12.46 -15.77
CA LEU A 129 -16.38 -13.12 -14.50
C LEU A 129 -17.89 -13.38 -14.37
N GLU A 130 -18.73 -12.43 -14.78
CA GLU A 130 -20.18 -12.66 -14.83
C GLU A 130 -20.55 -13.76 -15.82
N ARG A 131 -19.92 -13.76 -17.00
CA ARG A 131 -20.15 -14.80 -18.00
C ARG A 131 -19.73 -16.17 -17.50
N ASP A 132 -18.57 -16.25 -16.85
CA ASP A 132 -18.09 -17.50 -16.24
C ASP A 132 -19.03 -17.99 -15.15
N ARG A 133 -19.51 -17.10 -14.27
CA ARG A 133 -20.51 -17.43 -13.25
C ARG A 133 -21.79 -18.00 -13.88
N ARG A 134 -22.34 -17.35 -14.90
CA ARG A 134 -23.55 -17.83 -15.61
C ARG A 134 -23.31 -19.19 -16.28
N ASN A 135 -22.15 -19.38 -16.91
CA ASN A 135 -21.79 -20.65 -17.53
C ASN A 135 -21.73 -21.77 -16.49
N ARG A 136 -21.10 -21.52 -15.33
CA ARG A 136 -21.02 -22.49 -14.24
C ARG A 136 -22.40 -22.84 -13.67
N GLU A 137 -23.27 -21.85 -13.46
CA GLU A 137 -24.64 -22.07 -13.00
C GLU A 137 -25.43 -22.92 -14.02
N MET A 138 -25.23 -22.70 -15.33
CA MET A 138 -25.86 -23.51 -16.38
C MET A 138 -25.32 -24.95 -16.39
N LEU A 139 -24.00 -25.13 -16.34
CA LEU A 139 -23.34 -26.44 -16.27
C LEU A 139 -23.81 -27.24 -15.06
N HIS A 140 -23.92 -26.61 -13.88
CA HIS A 140 -24.46 -27.24 -12.68
C HIS A 140 -25.92 -27.71 -12.87
N LYS A 141 -26.77 -26.91 -13.52
CA LYS A 141 -28.16 -27.31 -13.81
C LYS A 141 -28.24 -28.47 -14.80
N GLN A 142 -27.37 -28.49 -15.81
CA GLN A 142 -27.33 -29.55 -16.82
C GLN A 142 -26.78 -30.86 -16.25
N LEU A 143 -25.91 -30.80 -15.24
CA LEU A 143 -25.32 -31.97 -14.59
C LEU A 143 -26.37 -32.98 -14.09
N ALA A 144 -27.52 -32.50 -13.61
CA ALA A 144 -28.62 -33.36 -13.16
C ALA A 144 -29.23 -34.23 -14.28
N GLY A 145 -29.11 -33.80 -15.54
CA GLY A 145 -29.64 -34.50 -16.72
C GLY A 145 -28.65 -35.44 -17.42
N ILE A 146 -27.36 -35.41 -17.05
CA ILE A 146 -26.34 -36.23 -17.70
C ILE A 146 -26.38 -37.65 -17.12
N ARG A 147 -26.75 -38.61 -17.97
CA ARG A 147 -26.86 -40.04 -17.62
C ARG A 147 -25.55 -40.82 -17.85
N ASP A 148 -24.71 -40.36 -18.77
CA ASP A 148 -23.42 -40.98 -19.05
C ASP A 148 -22.42 -40.67 -17.91
N PRO A 149 -21.90 -41.69 -17.19
CA PRO A 149 -21.00 -41.48 -16.06
C PRO A 149 -19.66 -40.86 -16.44
N GLY A 150 -19.13 -41.13 -17.64
CA GLY A 150 -17.85 -40.60 -18.11
C GLY A 150 -17.96 -39.12 -18.44
N VAL A 151 -19.02 -38.73 -19.16
CA VAL A 151 -19.30 -37.31 -19.47
C VAL A 151 -19.61 -36.54 -18.20
N ARG A 152 -20.37 -37.12 -17.27
CA ARG A 152 -20.70 -36.48 -15.99
C ARG A 152 -19.45 -36.16 -15.18
N ARG A 153 -18.52 -37.13 -15.07
CA ARG A 153 -17.24 -36.95 -14.36
C ARG A 153 -16.38 -35.86 -15.00
N GLN A 154 -16.30 -35.79 -16.33
CA GLN A 154 -15.57 -34.72 -17.03
C GLN A 154 -16.13 -33.32 -16.73
N VAL A 155 -17.46 -33.19 -16.69
CA VAL A 155 -18.12 -31.91 -16.36
C VAL A 155 -17.93 -31.53 -14.88
N GLU A 156 -17.99 -32.51 -13.97
CA GLU A 156 -17.70 -32.31 -12.54
C GLU A 156 -16.25 -31.84 -12.32
N GLU A 157 -15.28 -32.45 -13.00
CA GLU A 157 -13.86 -32.06 -12.95
C GLU A 157 -13.62 -30.64 -13.50
N GLU A 158 -14.31 -30.25 -14.57
CA GLU A 158 -14.23 -28.89 -15.12
C GLU A 158 -14.86 -27.85 -14.18
N LEU A 159 -16.03 -28.16 -13.60
CA LEU A 159 -16.68 -27.30 -12.60
C LEU A 159 -15.80 -27.12 -11.36
N GLN A 160 -15.16 -28.19 -10.90
CA GLN A 160 -14.23 -28.15 -9.77
C GLN A 160 -12.99 -27.30 -10.08
N ARG A 161 -12.33 -27.52 -11.22
CA ARG A 161 -11.18 -26.70 -11.65
C ARG A 161 -11.52 -25.21 -11.72
N ARG A 162 -12.70 -24.86 -12.23
CA ARG A 162 -13.17 -23.46 -12.28
C ARG A 162 -13.50 -22.90 -10.90
N GLN A 163 -14.07 -23.70 -10.01
CA GLN A 163 -14.33 -23.29 -8.63
C GLN A 163 -13.02 -23.02 -7.88
N GLU A 164 -12.04 -23.91 -7.98
CA GLU A 164 -10.71 -23.74 -7.39
C GLU A 164 -10.00 -22.49 -7.93
N ALA A 165 -10.10 -22.24 -9.24
CA ALA A 165 -9.59 -21.02 -9.84
C ALA A 165 -10.28 -19.78 -9.23
N TYR A 166 -11.61 -19.77 -9.15
CA TYR A 166 -12.37 -18.66 -8.55
C TYR A 166 -12.03 -18.43 -7.07
N GLU A 167 -11.89 -19.49 -6.28
CA GLU A 167 -11.49 -19.40 -4.87
C GLU A 167 -10.08 -18.85 -4.72
N LYS A 168 -9.14 -19.29 -5.56
CA LYS A 168 -7.79 -18.73 -5.64
C LYS A 168 -7.83 -17.23 -5.98
N TYR A 169 -8.64 -16.82 -6.95
CA TYR A 169 -8.84 -15.41 -7.27
C TYR A 169 -9.47 -14.64 -6.11
N SER A 170 -10.49 -15.18 -5.45
CA SER A 170 -11.18 -14.55 -4.32
C SER A 170 -10.29 -14.42 -3.08
N ALA A 171 -9.44 -15.42 -2.80
CA ALA A 171 -8.47 -15.38 -1.72
C ALA A 171 -7.40 -14.29 -1.95
N MET A 172 -6.89 -14.14 -3.18
CA MET A 172 -6.00 -13.02 -3.52
C MET A 172 -6.67 -11.65 -3.33
N HIS A 173 -7.99 -11.53 -3.51
CA HIS A 173 -8.72 -10.29 -3.24
C HIS A 173 -8.90 -9.97 -1.75
N LYS A 174 -8.95 -10.98 -0.86
CA LYS A 174 -9.03 -10.75 0.59
C LYS A 174 -7.76 -10.09 1.14
N GLU A 175 -6.65 -10.19 0.42
CA GLU A 175 -5.39 -9.54 0.73
C GLU A 175 -5.30 -8.11 0.16
N ILE A 176 -6.41 -7.45 -0.20
CA ILE A 176 -6.36 -6.08 -0.71
C ILE A 176 -7.09 -5.16 0.26
N VAL A 177 -6.35 -4.22 0.86
CA VAL A 177 -6.96 -3.15 1.67
C VAL A 177 -7.32 -2.00 0.74
N GLY A 178 -8.59 -1.59 0.73
CA GLY A 178 -9.03 -0.42 -0.03
C GLY A 178 -8.58 0.87 0.64
N VAL A 179 -8.05 1.82 -0.14
CA VAL A 179 -7.86 3.20 0.32
C VAL A 179 -9.19 3.91 0.29
N GLN A 180 -9.55 4.54 1.40
CA GLN A 180 -10.75 5.35 1.59
C GLN A 180 -10.60 6.74 0.96
N SER A 181 -9.42 7.34 1.02
CA SER A 181 -9.15 8.64 0.39
C SER A 181 -7.71 8.78 -0.09
N LEU A 182 -7.54 9.51 -1.20
CA LEU A 182 -6.26 9.93 -1.75
C LEU A 182 -6.18 11.46 -1.76
N LYS A 183 -5.02 11.98 -1.36
CA LYS A 183 -4.64 13.39 -1.48
C LYS A 183 -3.24 13.43 -2.07
N MET A 184 -3.03 14.25 -3.11
CA MET A 184 -1.73 14.43 -3.73
C MET A 184 -1.26 15.86 -3.51
N SER A 185 0.03 16.03 -3.24
CA SER A 185 0.64 17.35 -3.19
C SER A 185 0.87 17.87 -4.61
N ASP A 186 0.56 19.14 -4.85
CA ASP A 186 0.85 19.83 -6.11
C ASP A 186 2.28 20.37 -6.17
N ARG A 187 2.98 20.37 -5.03
CA ARG A 187 4.29 21.00 -4.88
C ARG A 187 5.39 19.98 -4.67
N ALA A 188 5.12 18.95 -3.87
CA ALA A 188 6.06 17.90 -3.52
C ALA A 188 5.65 16.57 -4.17
N ASP A 189 6.61 15.66 -4.31
CA ASP A 189 6.35 14.30 -4.77
C ASP A 189 5.84 13.46 -3.59
N LEU A 190 4.66 13.84 -3.09
CA LEU A 190 4.04 13.31 -1.88
C LEU A 190 2.56 13.03 -2.12
N ALA A 191 2.08 11.94 -1.54
CA ALA A 191 0.68 11.58 -1.47
C ALA A 191 0.33 11.04 -0.08
N LEU A 192 -0.89 11.36 0.37
CA LEU A 192 -1.49 10.87 1.60
C LEU A 192 -2.64 9.94 1.23
N LEU A 193 -2.62 8.75 1.83
CA LEU A 193 -3.63 7.72 1.67
C LEU A 193 -4.28 7.48 3.03
N SER A 194 -5.59 7.19 3.07
CA SER A 194 -6.24 6.68 4.27
C SER A 194 -6.78 5.29 4.02
N VAL A 195 -6.53 4.35 4.92
CA VAL A 195 -7.10 2.98 4.86
C VAL A 195 -7.94 2.70 6.09
N ASP A 196 -8.93 1.81 5.95
CA ASP A 196 -9.71 1.37 7.09
C ASP A 196 -8.89 0.38 7.93
N CYS A 197 -8.34 0.85 9.05
CA CYS A 197 -7.65 -0.02 9.98
C CYS A 197 -7.71 0.53 11.41
N TYR A 198 -7.73 -0.39 12.36
CA TYR A 198 -7.66 -0.10 13.78
C TYR A 198 -6.24 -0.32 14.32
N ASN A 199 -5.68 0.70 14.97
CA ASN A 199 -4.38 0.67 15.63
C ASN A 199 -3.25 0.16 14.72
N ALA A 200 -2.97 0.93 13.65
CA ALA A 200 -1.84 0.66 12.77
C ALA A 200 -0.49 0.92 13.46
N PRO A 201 0.56 0.14 13.17
CA PRO A 201 1.92 0.54 13.52
C PRO A 201 2.25 1.80 12.74
N PHE A 202 2.94 2.78 13.33
CA PHE A 202 3.23 4.04 12.66
C PHE A 202 4.60 4.59 13.04
N ILE A 203 5.15 5.41 12.15
CA ILE A 203 6.45 6.08 12.35
C ILE A 203 6.18 7.53 12.72
N ARG A 204 6.77 7.97 13.83
CA ARG A 204 6.76 9.39 14.21
C ARG A 204 7.88 10.10 13.47
N GLY A 205 7.54 11.19 12.80
CA GLY A 205 8.54 12.07 12.24
C GLY A 205 9.15 12.98 13.29
N THR A 206 10.43 13.27 13.09
CA THR A 206 11.16 14.27 13.87
C THR A 206 11.10 15.59 13.12
N THR A 207 10.76 16.66 13.84
CA THR A 207 10.60 18.02 13.27
C THR A 207 11.83 18.88 13.39
N ASP A 208 12.87 18.38 14.07
CA ASP A 208 14.07 19.15 14.31
C ASP A 208 15.13 18.79 13.27
N SER A 209 14.92 19.22 12.02
CA SER A 209 15.89 19.10 10.92
C SER A 209 17.30 19.58 11.30
N ARG A 210 17.41 20.51 12.26
CA ARG A 210 18.69 21.01 12.80
C ARG A 210 19.51 19.95 13.53
N ARG A 211 18.90 18.81 13.90
CA ARG A 211 19.60 17.67 14.51
C ARG A 211 20.35 16.82 13.51
N PHE A 212 20.03 16.92 12.21
CA PHE A 212 20.51 15.99 11.21
C PHE A 212 21.68 16.58 10.41
N GLY A 213 22.89 16.20 10.79
CA GLY A 213 24.12 16.63 10.11
C GLY A 213 24.50 15.75 8.93
N GLN A 214 25.30 16.28 8.01
CA GLN A 214 25.99 15.44 7.02
C GLN A 214 26.85 14.38 7.73
N GLY A 215 26.90 13.17 7.19
CA GLY A 215 27.60 12.03 7.79
C GLY A 215 26.78 11.23 8.80
N GLN A 216 25.60 11.71 9.21
CA GLN A 216 24.72 10.94 10.08
C GLN A 216 24.17 9.71 9.35
N LYS A 217 24.19 8.56 10.03
CA LYS A 217 23.64 7.30 9.51
C LYS A 217 22.13 7.37 9.36
N VAL A 218 21.66 6.81 8.26
CA VAL A 218 20.24 6.74 7.91
C VAL A 218 19.94 5.39 7.28
N TYR A 219 18.68 4.99 7.38
CA TYR A 219 18.18 3.76 6.77
C TYR A 219 16.97 4.06 5.92
N SER A 220 16.94 3.47 4.73
CA SER A 220 15.79 3.45 3.84
C SER A 220 15.10 2.11 3.98
N ILE A 221 13.78 2.12 4.17
CA ILE A 221 12.97 0.91 4.24
C ILE A 221 12.03 0.86 3.05
N GLY A 222 11.89 -0.32 2.45
CA GLY A 222 10.87 -0.54 1.44
C GLY A 222 10.70 -2.01 1.06
N SER A 223 10.16 -2.20 -0.14
CA SER A 223 9.80 -3.50 -0.70
C SER A 223 10.27 -3.62 -2.16
N PRO A 224 11.59 -3.50 -2.44
CA PRO A 224 12.13 -3.64 -3.79
C PRO A 224 11.79 -5.01 -4.37
N MET A 225 11.30 -5.03 -5.60
CA MET A 225 10.94 -6.26 -6.33
C MET A 225 9.94 -7.19 -5.61
N GLY A 226 9.17 -6.68 -4.63
CA GLY A 226 8.26 -7.51 -3.83
C GLY A 226 8.90 -8.12 -2.57
N LEU A 227 10.22 -7.99 -2.40
CA LEU A 227 10.95 -8.37 -1.19
C LEU A 227 10.68 -7.36 -0.08
N ARG A 228 9.53 -7.53 0.59
CA ARG A 228 9.13 -6.69 1.72
C ARG A 228 10.18 -6.69 2.81
N HIS A 229 10.20 -5.61 3.60
CA HIS A 229 11.11 -5.45 4.73
C HIS A 229 12.59 -5.33 4.34
N THR A 230 12.88 -4.90 3.11
CA THR A 230 14.26 -4.58 2.75
C THR A 230 14.68 -3.28 3.41
N VAL A 231 15.83 -3.32 4.07
CA VAL A 231 16.44 -2.18 4.73
C VAL A 231 17.79 -1.93 4.07
N THR A 232 18.01 -0.70 3.63
CA THR A 232 19.29 -0.25 3.06
C THR A 232 19.86 0.85 3.93
N GLY A 233 21.15 0.77 4.25
CA GLY A 233 21.83 1.74 5.12
C GLY A 233 22.74 2.67 4.32
N GLY A 234 22.89 3.89 4.82
CA GLY A 234 23.81 4.90 4.30
C GLY A 234 23.95 6.04 5.29
N ILE A 235 24.34 7.21 4.79
CA ILE A 235 24.47 8.46 5.52
C ILE A 235 23.71 9.59 4.82
N ILE A 236 23.51 10.70 5.53
CA ILE A 236 23.15 11.97 4.92
C ILE A 236 24.39 12.52 4.21
N SER A 237 24.39 12.49 2.88
CA SER A 237 25.47 13.02 2.05
C SER A 237 25.35 14.53 1.85
N GLY A 238 24.16 15.11 2.04
CA GLY A 238 23.95 16.54 1.94
C GLY A 238 22.50 16.97 1.89
N TYR A 239 22.30 18.29 1.83
CA TYR A 239 21.01 18.91 1.59
C TYR A 239 21.07 19.63 0.24
N ARG A 240 19.99 19.52 -0.54
CA ARG A 240 19.88 20.15 -1.85
C ARG A 240 18.58 20.93 -1.94
N GLU A 241 18.60 21.94 -2.79
CA GLU A 241 17.41 22.65 -3.19
C GLU A 241 17.33 22.66 -4.71
N HIS A 242 16.17 22.30 -5.26
CA HIS A 242 15.93 22.36 -6.69
C HIS A 242 14.52 22.89 -6.95
N LYS A 243 14.42 23.98 -7.73
CA LYS A 243 13.14 24.67 -8.03
C LYS A 243 12.34 25.01 -6.76
N GLY A 244 13.01 25.49 -5.71
CA GLY A 244 12.39 25.87 -4.44
C GLY A 244 11.93 24.68 -3.57
N ARG A 245 12.34 23.45 -3.90
CA ARG A 245 12.04 22.24 -3.13
C ARG A 245 13.29 21.70 -2.47
N LYS A 246 13.19 21.32 -1.21
CA LYS A 246 14.29 20.76 -0.42
C LYS A 246 14.37 19.25 -0.57
N PHE A 247 15.59 18.73 -0.55
CA PHE A 247 15.88 17.30 -0.62
C PHE A 247 17.01 16.95 0.35
N ILE A 248 16.86 15.80 0.99
CA ILE A 248 17.93 15.11 1.71
C ILE A 248 18.65 14.22 0.68
N GLN A 249 19.93 14.45 0.45
CA GLN A 249 20.78 13.57 -0.33
C GLN A 249 21.35 12.48 0.58
N THR A 250 21.29 11.23 0.15
CA THR A 250 21.81 10.07 0.85
C THR A 250 22.53 9.13 -0.11
N ASP A 251 23.49 8.36 0.41
CA ASP A 251 24.12 7.26 -0.31
C ASP A 251 23.46 5.90 0.00
N ALA A 252 22.45 5.88 0.88
CA ALA A 252 21.64 4.70 1.11
C ALA A 252 21.00 4.27 -0.22
N PRO A 253 21.15 3.00 -0.64
CA PRO A 253 20.57 2.55 -1.90
C PRO A 253 19.05 2.78 -1.96
N ILE A 254 18.63 3.64 -2.89
CA ILE A 254 17.23 3.86 -3.29
C ILE A 254 17.06 3.19 -4.65
N ASN A 255 16.03 2.37 -4.82
CA ASN A 255 15.74 1.57 -6.00
C ASN A 255 14.22 1.45 -6.20
N PRO A 256 13.75 1.06 -7.40
CA PRO A 256 12.34 0.74 -7.60
C PRO A 256 11.80 -0.20 -6.51
N GLY A 257 10.79 0.28 -5.78
CA GLY A 257 10.14 -0.43 -4.68
C GLY A 257 10.55 0.00 -3.26
N ASN A 258 11.54 0.89 -3.07
CA ASN A 258 11.66 1.65 -1.82
C ASN A 258 11.34 3.15 -1.96
N SER A 259 11.12 3.65 -3.19
CA SER A 259 10.45 4.94 -3.44
C SER A 259 9.10 4.99 -2.72
N GLY A 260 8.89 6.06 -1.98
CA GLY A 260 7.73 6.31 -1.12
C GLY A 260 7.87 5.73 0.29
N GLY A 261 8.87 4.88 0.52
CA GLY A 261 9.22 4.36 1.83
C GLY A 261 9.91 5.39 2.72
N PRO A 262 10.03 5.11 4.03
CA PRO A 262 10.62 6.04 4.97
C PRO A 262 12.15 6.03 4.88
N LEU A 263 12.74 7.20 5.04
CA LEU A 263 14.13 7.40 5.44
C LEU A 263 14.12 7.70 6.94
N ILE A 264 14.84 6.90 7.73
CA ILE A 264 14.86 6.98 9.20
C ILE A 264 16.28 7.12 9.76
N ASP A 265 16.40 7.62 10.98
CA ASP A 265 17.64 7.57 11.77
C ASP A 265 17.82 6.20 12.48
N GLU A 266 18.95 6.03 13.19
CA GLU A 266 19.27 4.83 13.98
C GLU A 266 18.25 4.54 15.10
N GLN A 267 17.44 5.52 15.51
CA GLN A 267 16.41 5.38 16.54
C GLN A 267 15.03 5.05 15.94
N GLY A 268 14.90 4.94 14.62
CA GLY A 268 13.62 4.73 13.95
C GLY A 268 12.79 6.01 13.76
N GLY A 269 13.38 7.18 14.01
CA GLY A 269 12.75 8.47 13.76
C GLY A 269 12.70 8.77 12.27
N LEU A 270 11.53 9.14 11.76
CA LEU A 270 11.34 9.48 10.34
C LEU A 270 11.91 10.85 10.02
N ILE A 271 12.91 10.87 9.12
CA ILE A 271 13.58 12.09 8.65
C ILE A 271 13.12 12.51 7.25
N GLY A 272 12.68 11.57 6.42
CA GLY A 272 12.26 11.86 5.06
C GLY A 272 11.58 10.71 4.34
N ILE A 273 11.23 10.95 3.08
CA ILE A 273 10.49 10.03 2.21
C ILE A 273 11.33 9.80 0.97
N ASN A 274 11.80 8.57 0.78
CA ASN A 274 12.59 8.19 -0.38
C ASN A 274 11.81 8.55 -1.66
N THR A 275 12.43 9.18 -2.64
CA THR A 275 11.74 9.57 -3.89
C THR A 275 12.51 9.14 -5.12
N MET A 276 13.72 9.66 -5.30
CA MET A 276 14.40 9.68 -6.59
C MET A 276 15.84 9.21 -6.46
N VAL A 277 16.31 8.55 -7.51
CA VAL A 277 17.73 8.29 -7.80
C VAL A 277 18.07 9.07 -9.06
N LEU A 278 19.26 9.68 -9.12
CA LEU A 278 19.76 10.16 -10.39
C LEU A 278 20.12 8.93 -11.26
N ARG A 279 19.45 8.73 -12.40
CA ARG A 279 19.59 7.51 -13.24
C ARG A 279 21.03 7.21 -13.66
N ASP A 280 21.90 8.22 -13.68
CA ASP A 280 23.30 8.11 -14.10
C ASP A 280 24.30 8.32 -12.94
N ALA A 281 23.83 8.31 -11.68
CA ALA A 281 24.71 8.45 -10.52
C ALA A 281 24.45 7.36 -9.47
N GLN A 282 25.34 6.36 -9.45
CA GLN A 282 25.35 5.34 -8.39
C GLN A 282 25.69 5.99 -7.04
N GLY A 283 25.00 5.54 -5.98
CA GLY A 283 25.24 6.05 -4.62
C GLY A 283 24.71 7.47 -4.38
N ILE A 284 23.84 8.01 -5.25
CA ILE A 284 23.18 9.31 -5.03
C ILE A 284 21.67 9.12 -5.06
N GLY A 285 21.07 9.03 -3.87
CA GLY A 285 19.64 9.00 -3.63
C GLY A 285 19.14 10.31 -3.03
N PHE A 286 17.84 10.56 -3.19
CA PHE A 286 17.14 11.72 -2.63
C PHE A 286 15.89 11.30 -1.86
N ALA A 287 15.66 11.99 -0.75
CA ALA A 287 14.43 11.94 0.02
C ALA A 287 13.82 13.34 0.18
N VAL A 288 12.49 13.41 0.18
CA VAL A 288 11.74 14.62 0.56
C VAL A 288 11.77 14.73 2.10
N PRO A 289 12.16 15.87 2.69
CA PRO A 289 12.16 16.04 4.14
C PRO A 289 10.77 15.83 4.76
N PHE A 290 10.70 15.24 5.96
CA PHE A 290 9.44 15.01 6.65
C PHE A 290 8.66 16.32 6.94
N GLU A 291 9.35 17.44 7.10
CA GLU A 291 8.72 18.75 7.30
C GLU A 291 7.78 19.14 6.15
N GLU A 292 8.07 18.70 4.92
CA GLU A 292 7.19 18.91 3.77
C GLU A 292 5.87 18.14 3.92
N VAL A 293 5.89 16.94 4.51
CA VAL A 293 4.66 16.19 4.83
C VAL A 293 3.77 16.97 5.79
N LYS A 294 4.36 17.58 6.82
CA LYS A 294 3.59 18.38 7.78
C LYS A 294 3.00 19.63 7.12
N THR A 295 3.75 20.25 6.23
CA THR A 295 3.32 21.43 5.47
C THR A 295 2.14 21.09 4.55
N GLU A 296 2.21 19.97 3.84
CA GLU A 296 1.19 19.59 2.86
C GLU A 296 -0.04 18.91 3.48
N PHE A 297 0.16 18.12 4.55
CA PHE A 297 -0.87 17.23 5.08
C PHE A 297 -1.15 17.38 6.58
N GLY A 298 -0.52 18.35 7.27
CA GLY A 298 -0.60 18.50 8.73
C GLY A 298 -2.03 18.54 9.29
N GLN A 299 -2.99 19.09 8.53
CA GLN A 299 -4.42 19.14 8.91
C GLN A 299 -5.06 17.75 9.10
N TYR A 300 -4.53 16.71 8.46
CA TYR A 300 -5.02 15.34 8.57
C TYR A 300 -4.34 14.54 9.68
N LEU A 301 -3.13 14.97 10.09
CA LEU A 301 -2.22 14.17 10.90
C LEU A 301 -2.35 14.44 12.41
N GLY A 302 -3.21 15.37 12.83
CA GLY A 302 -3.61 15.51 14.24
C GLY A 302 -2.49 15.92 15.19
N GLY A 303 -1.66 16.91 14.79
CA GLY A 303 -0.59 17.43 15.66
C GLY A 303 0.56 16.43 15.87
N LEU A 304 1.07 15.86 14.78
CA LEU A 304 2.43 15.29 14.74
C LEU A 304 3.46 16.36 15.10
#